data_AF-K1UV36-F1
#
_entry.id   AF-K1UV36-F1
#
_cell.length_a   1.000
_cell.length_b   1.000
_cell.length_c   1.000
_cell.angle_alpha   90.00
_cell.angle_beta   90.00
_cell.angle_gamma   90.00
#
_symmetry.space_group_name_H-M   'P 1'
#
loop_
_entity.id
_entity.type
_entity.pdbx_description
1 polymer ?
#
loop_
_entity_poly.entity_id
_entity_poly.type
_entity_poly.pdbx_seq_one_letter_code
_entity_poly.pdbx_strand_id
1 'polypeptide(L)'
;MPKKKTKIELFEELAGIDKNGCSRWVSVDEFVGKYQGLQLLNGAGWSRDDGTFGKKYIIERDKSITPGNKTDAIRTVGFNNGDYSQ
;
A
#
# COMPACT_ATOMS: atom_id res chain seq x y z
N MET A 1 15.35 -13.20 -18.46
CA MET A 1 15.05 -13.41 -17.03
C MET A 1 13.76 -12.65 -16.72
N PRO A 2 12.73 -13.26 -16.11
CA PRO A 2 11.52 -12.52 -15.77
C PRO A 2 11.88 -11.44 -14.73
N LYS A 3 11.54 -10.18 -15.02
CA LYS A 3 11.71 -9.06 -14.07
C LYS A 3 10.89 -9.37 -12.82
N LYS A 4 11.55 -9.42 -11.66
CA LYS A 4 10.86 -9.58 -10.37
C LYS A 4 10.03 -8.31 -10.14
N LYS A 5 8.70 -8.44 -10.05
CA LYS A 5 7.83 -7.29 -9.73
C LYS A 5 8.21 -6.71 -8.39
N THR A 6 8.19 -5.39 -8.29
CA THR A 6 8.38 -4.66 -7.05
C THR A 6 7.18 -4.86 -6.13
N LYS A 7 7.36 -4.59 -4.83
CA LYS A 7 6.25 -4.62 -3.87
C LYS A 7 5.14 -3.64 -4.24
N ILE A 8 5.49 -2.46 -4.78
CA ILE A 8 4.52 -1.47 -5.23
C ILE A 8 3.68 -2.02 -6.38
N GLU A 9 4.30 -2.60 -7.42
CA GLU A 9 3.56 -3.20 -8.54
C GLU A 9 2.67 -4.38 -8.12
N LEU A 10 3.14 -5.19 -7.14
CA LEU A 10 2.32 -6.26 -6.56
C LEU A 10 1.11 -5.70 -5.83
N PHE A 11 1.26 -4.61 -5.10
CA PHE A 11 0.15 -3.93 -4.46
C PHE A 11 -0.80 -3.33 -5.50
N GLU A 12 -0.30 -2.66 -6.54
CA GLU A 12 -1.10 -2.08 -7.62
C GLU A 12 -1.99 -3.14 -8.28
N GLU A 13 -1.43 -4.33 -8.52
CA GLU A 13 -2.16 -5.48 -9.08
C GLU A 13 -3.24 -6.00 -8.12
N LEU A 14 -2.95 -6.10 -6.82
CA LEU A 14 -3.89 -6.62 -5.81
C LEU A 14 -5.02 -5.63 -5.51
N ALA A 15 -4.66 -4.35 -5.37
CA ALA A 15 -5.54 -3.27 -4.97
C ALA A 15 -6.38 -2.73 -6.14
N GLY A 16 -6.00 -3.04 -7.39
CA GLY A 16 -6.72 -2.62 -8.59
C GLY A 16 -6.78 -1.11 -8.71
N ILE A 17 -5.61 -0.46 -8.74
CA ILE A 17 -5.54 1.01 -8.83
C ILE A 17 -6.16 1.51 -10.13
N ASP A 18 -7.04 2.50 -10.01
CA ASP A 18 -7.69 3.14 -11.15
C ASP A 18 -6.83 4.24 -11.80
N LYS A 19 -7.37 4.85 -12.86
CA LYS A 19 -6.70 5.95 -13.60
C LYS A 19 -6.45 7.21 -12.77
N ASN A 20 -7.10 7.35 -11.60
CA ASN A 20 -6.95 8.49 -10.70
C ASN A 20 -5.94 8.19 -9.57
N GLY A 21 -5.45 6.95 -9.47
CA GLY A 21 -4.57 6.52 -8.39
C GLY A 21 -5.33 6.03 -7.16
N CYS A 22 -6.64 5.79 -7.27
CA CYS A 22 -7.49 5.28 -6.19
C CYS A 22 -7.56 3.76 -6.24
N SER A 23 -7.51 3.12 -5.08
CA SER A 23 -7.66 1.68 -4.92
C SER A 23 -8.83 1.33 -4.01
N ARG A 24 -9.27 0.08 -4.08
CA ARG A 24 -10.10 -0.50 -3.00
C ARG A 24 -9.28 -0.63 -1.73
N TRP A 25 -9.96 -0.78 -0.59
CA TRP A 25 -9.32 -1.24 0.64
C TRP A 25 -8.77 -2.66 0.45
N VAL A 26 -7.51 -2.84 0.83
CA VAL A 26 -6.84 -4.13 0.85
C VAL A 26 -6.52 -4.47 2.30
N SER A 27 -7.13 -5.54 2.80
CA SER A 27 -6.85 -6.03 4.16
C SER A 27 -5.47 -6.66 4.24
N VAL A 28 -4.83 -6.59 5.40
CA VAL A 28 -3.58 -7.33 5.68
C VAL A 28 -3.73 -8.84 5.50
N ASP A 29 -4.95 -9.36 5.63
CA ASP A 29 -5.25 -10.78 5.42
C ASP A 29 -5.22 -11.19 3.93
N GLU A 30 -5.31 -10.22 3.01
CA GLU A 30 -5.18 -10.48 1.57
C GLU A 30 -3.71 -10.61 1.12
N PHE A 31 -2.76 -10.25 1.99
CA PHE A 31 -1.32 -10.39 1.72
C PHE A 31 -0.86 -11.84 1.91
N VAL A 32 -1.33 -12.72 1.02
CA VAL A 32 -1.02 -14.16 1.00
C VAL A 32 -0.36 -14.58 -0.31
N GLY A 33 0.34 -15.72 -0.28
CA GLY A 33 1.00 -16.28 -1.45
C GLY A 33 2.01 -15.31 -2.08
N LYS A 34 1.81 -14.93 -3.35
CA LYS A 34 2.70 -14.00 -4.06
C LYS A 34 2.71 -12.58 -3.46
N TYR A 35 1.69 -12.22 -2.67
CA TYR A 35 1.55 -10.93 -2.02
C TYR A 35 2.04 -10.92 -0.57
N GLN A 36 2.51 -12.04 -0.03
CA GLN A 36 2.96 -12.14 1.36
C GLN A 36 4.11 -11.17 1.70
N GLY A 37 4.90 -10.77 0.71
CA GLY A 37 5.94 -9.74 0.88
C GLY A 37 5.40 -8.31 1.15
N LEU A 38 4.09 -8.09 1.05
CA LEU A 38 3.42 -6.81 1.26
C LEU A 38 2.99 -6.56 2.71
N GLN A 39 3.16 -7.54 3.61
CA GLN A 39 2.73 -7.41 5.00
C GLN A 39 3.20 -6.11 5.66
N LEU A 40 2.27 -5.45 6.36
CA LEU A 40 2.41 -4.11 6.95
C LEU A 40 3.03 -4.11 8.36
N LEU A 41 3.57 -5.24 8.82
CA LEU A 41 4.36 -5.34 10.05
C LEU A 41 5.83 -5.00 9.76
N ASN A 42 6.76 -5.85 10.17
CA ASN A 42 8.20 -5.69 9.90
C ASN A 42 8.58 -5.70 8.39
N GLY A 43 7.60 -5.93 7.51
CA GLY A 43 7.74 -5.89 6.05
C GLY A 43 7.31 -4.57 5.38
N ALA A 44 6.74 -3.62 6.14
CA ALA A 44 6.06 -2.42 5.63
C ALA A 44 6.97 -1.32 5.06
N GLY A 45 8.29 -1.54 4.98
CA GLY A 45 9.21 -0.50 4.51
C GLY A 45 8.90 0.04 3.11
N TRP A 46 8.15 -0.72 2.30
CA TRP A 46 7.70 -0.31 0.98
C TRP A 46 6.53 0.67 1.00
N SER A 47 5.67 0.62 2.03
CA SER A 47 4.42 1.40 2.12
C SER A 47 4.56 2.66 2.97
N ARG A 48 5.80 3.13 3.19
CA ARG A 48 6.08 4.36 3.93
C ARG A 48 5.71 5.60 3.14
N ASP A 49 5.32 6.63 3.88
CA ASP A 49 4.84 7.91 3.37
C ASP A 49 6.00 8.73 2.73
N ASP A 50 7.21 8.61 3.28
CA ASP A 50 8.45 9.21 2.76
C ASP A 50 9.13 8.39 1.66
N GLY A 51 8.69 7.15 1.45
CA GLY A 51 9.22 6.23 0.46
C GLY A 51 8.67 6.44 -0.95
N THR A 52 9.11 5.63 -1.91
CA THR A 52 8.64 5.67 -3.30
C THR A 52 7.12 5.51 -3.42
N PHE A 53 6.50 4.73 -2.52
CA PHE A 53 5.06 4.53 -2.52
C PHE A 53 4.31 5.79 -2.09
N GLY A 54 4.69 6.42 -0.97
CA GLY A 54 4.09 7.67 -0.53
C GLY A 54 4.40 8.87 -1.43
N LYS A 55 5.53 8.86 -2.15
CA LYS A 55 5.82 9.83 -3.22
C LYS A 55 4.87 9.70 -4.41
N LYS A 56 4.37 8.49 -4.68
CA LYS A 56 3.54 8.19 -5.85
C LYS A 56 2.06 8.29 -5.54
N TYR A 57 1.63 7.91 -4.33
CA TYR A 57 0.23 7.80 -3.96
C TYR A 57 -0.06 8.46 -2.62
N ILE A 58 -1.28 8.99 -2.49
CA ILE A 58 -1.85 9.37 -1.20
C ILE A 58 -2.35 8.08 -0.55
N ILE A 59 -1.79 7.75 0.61
CA ILE A 59 -2.01 6.47 1.30
C ILE A 59 -2.95 6.69 2.47
N GLU A 60 -3.99 5.87 2.58
CA GLU A 60 -4.81 5.78 3.78
C GLU A 60 -4.66 4.41 4.42
N ARG A 61 -4.63 4.41 5.76
CA ARG A 61 -4.47 3.22 6.59
C ARG A 61 -5.64 3.12 7.55
N ASP A 62 -6.38 2.02 7.48
CA ASP A 62 -7.39 1.69 8.47
C ASP A 62 -6.71 1.00 9.66
N LYS A 63 -6.99 1.50 10.85
CA LYS A 63 -6.50 0.99 12.14
C LYS A 63 -7.64 0.81 13.14
N SER A 64 -8.87 0.80 12.66
CA SER A 64 -10.07 0.79 13.50
C SER A 64 -10.43 -0.59 14.05
N ILE A 65 -9.85 -1.67 13.49
CA ILE A 65 -10.23 -3.05 13.81
C ILE A 65 -9.34 -3.61 14.91
N THR A 66 -8.01 -3.57 14.75
CA THR A 66 -7.08 -4.07 15.76
C THR A 66 -6.71 -2.96 16.76
N PRO A 67 -6.93 -3.16 18.08
CA PRO A 67 -6.47 -2.21 19.09
C PRO A 67 -4.97 -1.92 18.99
N GLY A 68 -4.60 -0.64 18.95
CA GLY A 68 -3.22 -0.16 18.92
C GLY A 68 -2.82 0.48 17.59
N ASN A 69 -1.53 0.42 17.25
CA ASN A 69 -0.96 1.08 16.05
C ASN A 69 -0.92 0.17 14.80
N LYS A 70 -1.54 -1.00 14.86
CA LYS A 70 -1.54 -1.95 13.75
C LYS A 70 -2.42 -1.41 12.63
N THR A 71 -1.95 -1.55 11.39
CA THR A 71 -2.76 -1.28 10.22
C THR A 71 -3.49 -2.54 9.82
N ASP A 72 -4.81 -2.46 9.70
CA ASP A 72 -5.71 -3.55 9.34
C ASP A 72 -5.94 -3.57 7.82
N ALA A 73 -6.07 -2.40 7.21
CA ALA A 73 -6.20 -2.28 5.77
C ALA A 73 -5.47 -1.05 5.25
N ILE A 74 -5.10 -1.08 3.97
CA ILE A 74 -4.44 0.02 3.28
C ILE A 74 -5.12 0.25 1.93
N ARG A 75 -5.24 1.53 1.54
CA ARG A 75 -5.70 1.92 0.20
C ARG A 75 -4.90 3.12 -0.30
N THR A 76 -4.96 3.34 -1.61
CA THR A 76 -4.59 4.62 -2.21
C THR A 76 -5.85 5.41 -2.53
N VAL A 77 -5.80 6.73 -2.32
CA VAL A 77 -6.94 7.64 -2.59
C VAL A 77 -6.62 8.66 -3.69
N GLY A 78 -5.51 8.46 -4.39
CA GLY A 78 -5.10 9.30 -5.50
C GLY A 78 -3.58 9.27 -5.70
N PHE A 79 -3.11 9.87 -6.79
CA PHE A 79 -1.68 10.13 -6.97
C PHE A 79 -1.21 11.27 -6.05
N ASN A 80 -0.03 11.11 -5.48
CA ASN A 80 0.64 12.19 -4.77
C ASN A 80 1.43 13.03 -5.79
N ASN A 81 1.02 14.28 -5.99
CA ASN A 81 1.69 15.21 -6.92
C ASN A 81 2.91 15.92 -6.30
N GLY A 82 3.45 15.40 -5.20
CA GLY A 82 4.59 15.98 -4.50
C GLY A 82 4.21 17.07 -3.51
N ASP A 83 2.92 17.24 -3.23
CA ASP A 83 2.46 18.13 -2.15
C ASP A 83 2.52 17.34 -0.83
N TYR A 84 3.73 17.28 -0.28
CA TYR A 84 3.98 16.76 1.06
C TYR A 84 3.44 17.75 2.11
N SER A 85 2.11 17.86 2.20
CA SER A 85 1.45 18.46 3.36
C SER A 85 1.18 17.38 4.39
N GLN A 86 2.12 17.21 5.32
CA GLN A 86 1.87 16.60 6.63
C GLN A 86 1.74 17.72 7.65
#